data_AF-A0A945Z161-F1
#
_entry.id   AF-A0A945Z161-F1
#
_cell.length_a   1.000
_cell.length_b   1.000
_cell.length_c   1.000
_cell.angle_alpha   90.00
_cell.angle_beta   90.00
_cell.angle_gamma   90.00
#
_symmetry.space_group_name_H-M   'P 1'
#
loop_
_entity.id
_entity.type
_entity.pdbx_description
1 polymer ?
#
loop_
_entity_poly.entity_id
_entity_poly.type
_entity_poly.pdbx_seq_one_letter_code
_entity_poly.pdbx_strand_id
1 'polypeptide(L)'
;IPDLIELATLRGGIGEFEGMPIISLRDTPLYGWNVVVKRVTDIVLSITILLAVSPLMIVISFLVKATSIGPVFYRQERMGLDGRIFSMLKFRTMETQAEKETGPVWAAKGDSRKTIIGSFLRKTSMDELPQFFNVLKGDMSIVGPRPEREFFIQQFRSKIPKYMLRHKMKAGITGWAQISGWRGNTSLEKRIEYDLYYIENWSLWFDLEIMWLTIWRGLVNKHAY
;
A
#
# COMPACT_ATOMS: atom_id res chain seq x y z
N ILE A 1 -6.39 -21.66 -37.68
CA ILE A 1 -6.24 -21.98 -36.24
C ILE A 1 -4.91 -21.34 -35.84
N PRO A 2 -4.90 -20.25 -35.06
CA PRO A 2 -3.64 -19.58 -34.70
C PRO A 2 -2.74 -20.54 -33.95
N ASP A 3 -1.44 -20.46 -34.21
CA ASP A 3 -0.43 -21.35 -33.66
C ASP A 3 -0.43 -21.25 -32.13
N LEU A 4 -0.59 -22.38 -31.43
CA LEU A 4 -0.64 -22.46 -29.96
C LEU A 4 0.63 -21.85 -29.32
N ILE A 5 1.73 -21.86 -30.05
CA ILE A 5 3.04 -21.32 -29.68
C ILE A 5 3.02 -19.78 -29.64
N GLU A 6 2.22 -19.15 -30.51
CA GLU A 6 2.12 -17.69 -30.56
C GLU A 6 1.34 -17.14 -29.35
N LEU A 7 0.33 -17.89 -28.88
CA LEU A 7 -0.39 -17.58 -27.63
C LEU A 7 0.46 -17.84 -26.37
N ALA A 8 1.44 -18.75 -26.44
CA ALA A 8 2.33 -19.12 -25.33
C ALA A 8 3.33 -18.03 -24.93
N THR A 9 3.52 -17.00 -25.76
CA THR A 9 4.45 -15.88 -25.48
C THR A 9 3.91 -14.85 -24.48
N LEU A 10 2.65 -14.97 -24.06
CA LEU A 10 2.05 -14.12 -23.03
C LEU A 10 2.26 -14.69 -21.61
N ARG A 11 3.53 -14.76 -21.16
CA ARG A 11 3.92 -14.86 -19.73
C ARG A 11 3.10 -15.85 -18.86
N GLY A 12 2.67 -16.99 -19.41
CA GLY A 12 2.04 -18.08 -18.67
C GLY A 12 3.07 -19.17 -18.41
N GLY A 13 3.30 -19.54 -17.15
CA GLY A 13 4.12 -20.70 -16.84
C GLY A 13 3.42 -21.97 -17.33
N ILE A 14 4.22 -22.88 -17.86
CA ILE A 14 3.77 -24.21 -18.26
C ILE A 14 3.93 -25.10 -17.03
N GLY A 15 2.81 -25.50 -16.44
CA GLY A 15 2.77 -26.53 -15.39
C GLY A 15 2.30 -27.85 -15.99
N GLU A 16 2.69 -28.98 -15.39
CA GLU A 16 2.22 -30.30 -15.77
C GLU A 16 1.43 -30.90 -14.61
N PHE A 17 0.17 -31.25 -14.84
CA PHE A 17 -0.67 -31.97 -13.87
C PHE A 17 -1.24 -33.20 -14.56
N GLU A 18 -0.90 -34.38 -14.03
CA GLU A 18 -1.29 -35.68 -14.60
C GLU A 18 -1.00 -35.82 -16.11
N GLY A 19 0.17 -35.33 -16.56
CA GLY A 19 0.58 -35.43 -17.96
C GLY A 19 -0.17 -34.50 -18.92
N MET A 20 -1.04 -33.62 -18.41
CA MET A 20 -1.68 -32.57 -19.19
C MET A 20 -0.89 -31.25 -19.05
N PRO A 21 -0.52 -30.60 -20.16
CA PRO A 21 0.07 -29.27 -20.12
C PRO A 21 -0.99 -28.28 -19.65
N ILE A 22 -0.81 -27.76 -18.43
CA ILE A 22 -1.63 -26.67 -17.91
C ILE A 22 -0.94 -25.36 -18.27
N ILE A 23 -1.65 -24.54 -19.04
CA ILE A 23 -1.25 -23.16 -19.31
C ILE A 23 -1.85 -22.30 -18.21
N SER A 24 -1.03 -21.90 -17.25
CA SER A 24 -1.41 -20.86 -16.29
C SER A 24 -1.53 -19.54 -17.05
N LEU A 25 -2.75 -19.09 -17.33
CA LEU A 25 -2.98 -17.83 -18.07
C LEU A 25 -2.44 -16.58 -17.35
N ARG A 26 -2.12 -16.69 -16.06
CA ARG A 26 -1.38 -15.70 -15.25
C ARG A 26 -0.71 -16.38 -14.07
N ASP A 27 0.61 -16.52 -14.11
CA ASP A 27 1.38 -16.78 -12.90
C ASP A 27 1.83 -15.46 -12.29
N THR A 28 1.46 -15.22 -11.04
CA THR A 28 2.13 -14.18 -10.24
C THR A 28 3.34 -14.80 -9.56
N PRO A 29 4.53 -14.19 -9.60
CA PRO A 29 5.75 -14.72 -8.97
C PRO A 29 5.60 -14.93 -7.44
N LEU A 30 4.57 -14.35 -6.82
CA LEU A 30 4.14 -14.61 -5.45
C LEU A 30 3.27 -15.86 -5.31
N TYR A 31 3.86 -17.02 -5.59
CA TYR A 31 3.27 -18.32 -5.29
C TYR A 31 4.27 -19.20 -4.53
N GLY A 32 3.78 -20.20 -3.79
CA GLY A 32 4.62 -21.15 -3.04
C GLY A 32 5.57 -20.46 -2.04
N TRP A 33 6.85 -20.83 -2.09
CA TRP A 33 7.89 -20.35 -1.17
C TRP A 33 8.08 -18.82 -1.19
N ASN A 34 7.81 -18.16 -2.31
CA ASN A 34 7.96 -16.72 -2.43
C ASN A 34 7.01 -15.94 -1.50
N VAL A 35 5.82 -16.47 -1.24
CA VAL A 35 4.87 -15.90 -0.28
C VAL A 35 5.45 -15.98 1.15
N VAL A 36 6.11 -17.09 1.47
CA VAL A 36 6.76 -17.31 2.77
C VAL A 36 7.95 -16.37 2.93
N VAL A 37 8.82 -16.30 1.91
CA VAL A 37 9.98 -15.40 1.91
C VAL A 37 9.55 -13.96 2.11
N LYS A 38 8.59 -13.47 1.30
CA LYS A 38 8.05 -12.11 1.45
C LYS A 38 7.51 -11.88 2.86
N ARG A 39 6.76 -12.84 3.41
CA ARG A 39 6.17 -12.72 4.74
C ARG A 39 7.21 -12.67 5.85
N VAL A 40 8.24 -13.50 5.79
CA VAL A 40 9.33 -13.52 6.77
C VAL A 40 10.11 -12.21 6.70
N THR A 41 10.46 -11.74 5.50
CA THR A 41 11.12 -10.45 5.30
C THR A 41 10.29 -9.30 5.87
N ASP A 42 8.99 -9.27 5.59
CA ASP A 42 8.07 -8.26 6.12
C ASP A 42 8.06 -8.22 7.65
N ILE A 43 8.03 -9.39 8.30
CA ILE A 43 8.01 -9.49 9.77
C ILE A 43 9.33 -9.00 10.35
N VAL A 44 10.47 -9.54 9.88
CA VAL A 44 11.80 -9.22 10.41
C VAL A 44 12.11 -7.73 10.27
N LEU A 45 11.86 -7.17 9.09
CA LEU A 45 12.09 -5.74 8.84
C LEU A 45 11.12 -4.86 9.63
N SER A 46 9.84 -5.23 9.74
CA SER A 46 8.87 -4.44 10.51
C SER A 46 9.21 -4.42 12.00
N ILE A 47 9.65 -5.53 12.58
CA ILE A 47 10.12 -5.58 13.98
C ILE A 47 11.33 -4.65 14.15
N THR A 48 12.31 -4.75 13.25
CA THR A 48 13.53 -3.96 13.30
C THR A 48 13.21 -2.46 13.22
N ILE A 49 12.36 -2.07 12.28
CA ILE A 49 11.92 -0.68 12.11
C ILE A 49 11.14 -0.20 13.33
N LEU A 50 10.19 -1.00 13.83
CA LEU A 50 9.39 -0.63 15.00
C LEU A 50 10.26 -0.41 16.24
N LEU A 51 11.26 -1.25 16.49
CA LEU A 51 12.20 -1.06 17.59
C LEU A 51 12.98 0.26 17.42
N ALA A 52 13.53 0.50 16.23
CA ALA A 52 14.30 1.70 15.93
C ALA A 52 13.47 3.00 16.05
N VAL A 53 12.22 2.99 15.57
CA VAL A 53 11.35 4.18 15.57
C VAL A 53 10.46 4.31 16.82
N SER A 54 10.48 3.33 17.72
CA SER A 54 9.65 3.34 18.94
C SER A 54 9.82 4.58 19.82
N PRO A 55 11.04 5.12 20.06
CA PRO A 55 11.19 6.34 20.87
C PRO A 55 10.52 7.54 20.19
N LEU A 56 10.67 7.65 18.86
CA LEU A 56 10.02 8.68 18.07
C LEU A 56 8.50 8.56 18.10
N MET A 57 7.96 7.35 17.98
CA MET A 57 6.51 7.10 18.06
C MET A 57 5.92 7.51 19.40
N ILE A 58 6.66 7.33 20.51
CA ILE A 58 6.24 7.80 21.84
C ILE A 58 6.15 9.33 21.86
N VAL A 59 7.18 10.02 21.37
CA VAL A 59 7.18 11.50 21.28
C VAL A 59 6.00 12.00 20.43
N ILE A 60 5.79 11.41 19.25
CA ILE A 60 4.66 11.75 18.37
C ILE A 60 3.33 11.52 19.09
N SER A 61 3.20 10.43 19.85
CA SER A 61 1.98 10.12 20.61
C SER A 61 1.65 11.20 21.63
N PHE A 62 2.66 11.69 22.37
CA PHE A 62 2.48 12.81 23.31
C PHE A 62 2.08 14.09 22.59
N LEU A 63 2.76 14.44 21.49
CA LEU A 63 2.45 15.63 20.69
C LEU A 63 1.00 15.60 20.17
N VAL A 64 0.57 14.48 19.58
CA VAL A 64 -0.81 14.31 19.07
C VAL A 64 -1.85 14.43 20.19
N LYS A 65 -1.54 13.93 21.40
CA LYS A 65 -2.44 14.01 22.55
C LYS A 65 -2.51 15.41 23.13
N ALA A 66 -1.39 16.13 23.15
CA ALA A 66 -1.31 17.50 23.66
C ALA A 66 -2.04 18.50 22.76
N THR A 67 -2.04 18.28 21.44
CA THR A 67 -2.61 19.26 20.49
C THR A 67 -3.99 18.94 19.97
N SER A 68 -4.59 17.80 20.34
CA SER A 68 -5.93 17.44 19.90
C SER A 68 -6.62 16.50 20.90
N ILE A 69 -7.88 16.77 21.21
CA ILE A 69 -8.68 15.95 22.15
C ILE A 69 -9.06 14.62 21.47
N GLY A 70 -8.81 13.50 22.13
CA GLY A 70 -9.23 12.14 21.70
C GLY A 70 -8.08 11.13 21.57
N PRO A 71 -8.25 10.04 20.77
CA PRO A 71 -7.28 8.96 20.65
C PRO A 71 -6.05 9.35 19.80
N VAL A 72 -4.88 8.81 20.14
CA VAL A 72 -3.62 9.05 19.40
C VAL A 72 -3.66 8.41 18.01
N PHE A 73 -4.19 7.20 17.93
CA PHE A 73 -4.29 6.46 16.67
C PHE A 73 -5.65 6.66 16.02
N TYR A 74 -5.61 6.81 14.70
CA TYR A 74 -6.77 6.78 13.83
C TYR A 74 -6.78 5.45 13.05
N ARG A 75 -7.98 4.88 12.89
CA ARG A 75 -8.22 3.64 12.15
C ARG A 75 -9.08 3.95 10.95
N GLN A 76 -8.68 3.47 9.78
CA GLN A 76 -9.42 3.67 8.54
C GLN A 76 -9.59 2.34 7.80
N GLU A 77 -10.82 2.05 7.40
CA GLU A 77 -11.10 0.88 6.59
C GLU A 77 -10.57 1.03 5.17
N ARG A 78 -9.87 -0.02 4.73
CA ARG A 78 -9.19 -0.11 3.45
C ARG A 78 -9.31 -1.51 2.89
N MET A 79 -9.27 -1.63 1.58
CA MET A 79 -9.29 -2.94 0.90
C MET A 79 -7.86 -3.45 0.67
N GLY A 80 -7.64 -4.72 0.99
CA GLY A 80 -6.36 -5.42 0.83
C GLY A 80 -6.47 -6.65 -0.07
N LEU A 81 -5.70 -7.69 0.27
CA LEU A 81 -5.61 -8.93 -0.50
C LEU A 81 -7.00 -9.57 -0.71
N ASP A 82 -7.27 -9.99 -1.94
CA ASP A 82 -8.53 -10.58 -2.43
C ASP A 82 -9.79 -9.78 -2.05
N GLY A 83 -9.64 -8.46 -1.94
CA GLY A 83 -10.76 -7.57 -1.64
C GLY A 83 -11.16 -7.53 -0.17
N ARG A 84 -10.41 -8.18 0.73
CA ARG A 84 -10.71 -8.18 2.16
C ARG A 84 -10.50 -6.78 2.76
N ILE A 85 -11.47 -6.34 3.57
CA ILE A 85 -11.39 -5.06 4.28
C ILE A 85 -10.55 -5.25 5.54
N PHE A 86 -9.67 -4.28 5.82
CA PHE A 86 -8.88 -4.22 7.05
C PHE A 86 -8.81 -2.79 7.60
N SER A 87 -8.57 -2.69 8.91
CA SER A 87 -8.37 -1.40 9.60
C SER A 87 -6.91 -0.96 9.50
N MET A 88 -6.61 -0.05 8.59
CA MET A 88 -5.30 0.61 8.49
C MET A 88 -5.09 1.57 9.67
N LEU A 89 -3.97 1.43 10.37
CA LEU A 89 -3.59 2.26 11.52
C LEU A 89 -2.73 3.45 11.10
N LYS A 90 -3.02 4.63 11.64
CA LYS A 90 -2.21 5.85 11.46
C LYS A 90 -2.17 6.67 12.74
N PHE A 91 -1.21 7.58 12.84
CA PHE A 91 -1.37 8.67 13.80
C PHE A 91 -2.50 9.58 13.37
N ARG A 92 -3.24 10.10 14.34
CA ARG A 92 -4.30 11.06 14.07
C ARG A 92 -3.70 12.40 13.67
N THR A 93 -3.98 12.82 12.44
CA THR A 93 -3.52 14.10 11.90
C THR A 93 -4.64 15.12 11.69
N MET A 94 -5.89 14.67 11.82
CA MET A 94 -7.11 15.47 11.62
C MET A 94 -7.93 15.52 12.90
N GLU A 95 -8.78 16.54 13.03
CA GLU A 95 -9.71 16.66 14.14
C GLU A 95 -10.74 15.51 14.16
N THR A 96 -11.25 15.18 15.35
CA THR A 96 -12.07 13.98 15.63
C THR A 96 -13.40 13.94 14.86
N GLN A 97 -13.83 15.06 14.28
CA GLN A 97 -15.06 15.18 13.48
C GLN A 97 -14.82 15.64 12.04
N ALA A 98 -13.58 15.52 11.53
CA ALA A 98 -13.19 15.98 10.21
C ALA A 98 -14.10 15.48 9.05
N GLU A 99 -14.61 14.25 9.12
CA GLU A 99 -15.44 13.67 8.04
C GLU A 99 -16.95 13.79 8.30
N LYS A 100 -17.38 14.43 9.40
CA LYS A 100 -18.80 14.44 9.83
C LYS A 100 -19.72 15.18 8.85
N GLU A 101 -19.23 16.24 8.22
CA GLU A 101 -20.01 17.05 7.26
C GLU A 101 -19.70 16.72 5.80
N THR A 102 -18.50 16.19 5.51
CA THR A 102 -18.00 16.05 4.12
C THR A 102 -17.97 14.60 3.63
N GLY A 103 -18.04 13.61 4.53
CA GLY A 103 -17.84 12.21 4.18
C GLY A 103 -16.39 11.90 3.73
N PRO A 104 -16.16 10.77 3.05
CA PRO A 104 -14.83 10.32 2.67
C PRO A 104 -14.28 11.11 1.45
N VAL A 105 -13.64 12.24 1.70
CA VAL A 105 -13.02 13.08 0.66
C VAL A 105 -11.49 12.97 0.69
N TRP A 106 -10.86 13.08 -0.47
CA TRP A 106 -9.40 13.26 -0.55
C TRP A 106 -9.03 14.58 0.12
N ALA A 107 -8.06 14.55 1.02
CA ALA A 107 -7.58 15.78 1.65
C ALA A 107 -6.94 16.70 0.60
N ALA A 108 -7.34 17.97 0.61
CA ALA A 108 -6.83 18.99 -0.29
C ALA A 108 -5.75 19.86 0.37
N LYS A 109 -5.00 20.60 -0.44
CA LYS A 109 -4.01 21.57 0.06
C LYS A 109 -4.75 22.65 0.86
N GLY A 110 -4.33 22.87 2.12
CA GLY A 110 -4.97 23.84 3.01
C GLY A 110 -6.21 23.34 3.74
N ASP A 111 -6.47 22.02 3.80
CA ASP A 111 -7.59 21.45 4.54
C ASP A 111 -7.59 21.89 6.02
N SER A 112 -8.60 22.67 6.41
CA SER A 112 -8.78 23.26 7.74
C SER A 112 -8.96 22.22 8.85
N ARG A 113 -9.26 20.97 8.49
CA ARG A 113 -9.46 19.87 9.43
C ARG A 113 -8.15 19.29 9.95
N LYS A 114 -7.00 19.73 9.44
CA LYS A 114 -5.67 19.25 9.84
C LYS A 114 -5.17 20.01 11.06
N THR A 115 -4.64 19.27 12.03
CA THR A 115 -3.90 19.87 13.15
C THR A 115 -2.52 20.36 12.69
N ILE A 116 -1.91 21.31 13.41
CA ILE A 116 -0.59 21.85 13.08
C ILE A 116 0.47 20.73 13.00
N ILE A 117 0.53 19.87 14.03
CA ILE A 117 1.38 18.67 14.03
C ILE A 117 0.95 17.68 12.95
N GLY A 118 -0.36 17.52 12.72
CA GLY A 118 -0.87 16.64 11.67
C GLY A 118 -0.37 17.00 10.27
N SER A 119 -0.24 18.29 9.97
CA SER A 119 0.35 18.76 8.71
C SER A 119 1.82 18.34 8.59
N PHE A 120 2.59 18.49 9.66
CA PHE A 120 4.00 18.06 9.72
C PHE A 120 4.15 16.54 9.56
N LEU A 121 3.35 15.75 10.27
CA LEU A 121 3.37 14.29 10.21
C LEU A 121 3.06 13.78 8.80
N ARG A 122 2.07 14.37 8.12
CA ARG A 122 1.71 13.99 6.73
C ARG A 122 2.80 14.36 5.72
N LYS A 123 3.41 15.53 5.90
CA LYS A 123 4.50 15.99 5.02
C LYS A 123 5.70 15.05 5.06
N THR A 124 6.00 14.51 6.25
CA THR A 124 7.12 13.61 6.50
C THR A 124 6.75 12.12 6.40
N SER A 125 5.49 11.78 6.11
CA SER A 125 4.93 10.41 6.18
C SER A 125 5.04 9.74 7.56
N MET A 126 5.36 10.49 8.62
CA MET A 126 5.48 9.93 9.97
C MET A 126 4.14 9.48 10.53
N ASP A 127 3.01 9.96 9.98
CA ASP A 127 1.68 9.48 10.33
C ASP A 127 1.44 8.01 9.98
N GLU A 128 2.24 7.45 9.06
CA GLU A 128 2.11 6.08 8.56
C GLU A 128 2.92 5.05 9.37
N LEU A 129 3.77 5.48 10.31
CA LEU A 129 4.58 4.57 11.15
C LEU A 129 3.76 3.48 11.87
N PRO A 130 2.54 3.74 12.39
CA PRO A 130 1.72 2.69 13.01
C PRO A 130 1.31 1.56 12.04
N GLN A 131 1.41 1.75 10.72
CA GLN A 131 1.09 0.71 9.73
C GLN A 131 2.03 -0.49 9.81
N PHE A 132 3.24 -0.36 10.38
CA PHE A 132 4.11 -1.51 10.63
C PHE A 132 3.45 -2.54 11.57
N PHE A 133 2.54 -2.14 12.46
CA PHE A 133 1.73 -3.09 13.24
C PHE A 133 0.74 -3.86 12.35
N ASN A 134 0.17 -3.23 11.31
CA ASN A 134 -0.66 -3.93 10.32
C ASN A 134 0.16 -4.94 9.53
N VAL A 135 1.42 -4.63 9.23
CA VAL A 135 2.34 -5.58 8.60
C VAL A 135 2.58 -6.76 9.53
N LEU A 136 2.90 -6.55 10.80
CA LEU A 136 3.08 -7.65 11.76
C LEU A 136 1.83 -8.53 11.89
N LYS A 137 0.64 -7.92 11.96
CA LYS A 137 -0.65 -8.63 12.01
C LYS A 137 -0.93 -9.43 10.73
N GLY A 138 -0.33 -9.04 9.61
CA GLY A 138 -0.49 -9.71 8.32
C GLY A 138 -1.56 -9.12 7.42
N ASP A 139 -2.14 -7.99 7.81
CA ASP A 139 -3.10 -7.24 6.99
C ASP A 139 -2.41 -6.55 5.80
N MET A 140 -1.14 -6.16 5.97
CA MET A 140 -0.33 -5.43 5.00
C MET A 140 1.05 -6.09 4.78
N SER A 141 1.75 -5.60 3.76
CA SER A 141 3.18 -5.82 3.49
C SER A 141 3.92 -4.48 3.57
N ILE A 142 5.25 -4.49 3.73
CA ILE A 142 6.05 -3.25 3.68
C ILE A 142 5.95 -2.66 2.27
N VAL A 143 6.15 -3.51 1.26
CA VAL A 143 6.10 -3.14 -0.16
C VAL A 143 4.90 -3.81 -0.83
N GLY A 144 4.08 -3.01 -1.50
CA GLY A 144 2.89 -3.46 -2.19
C GLY A 144 2.05 -2.33 -2.80
N PRO A 145 0.99 -2.65 -3.56
CA PRO A 145 0.05 -1.66 -4.05
C PRO A 145 -0.57 -0.87 -2.88
N ARG A 146 -0.70 0.44 -3.03
CA ARG A 146 -1.25 1.28 -1.95
C ARG A 146 -2.74 0.99 -1.73
N PRO A 147 -3.19 0.74 -0.49
CA PRO A 147 -4.58 0.39 -0.23
C PRO A 147 -5.51 1.59 -0.41
N GLU A 148 -6.64 1.37 -1.08
CA GLU A 148 -7.66 2.40 -1.33
C GLU A 148 -8.93 2.16 -0.48
N ARG A 149 -9.73 3.21 -0.30
CA ARG A 149 -11.04 3.09 0.38
C ARG A 149 -12.01 2.38 -0.55
N GLU A 150 -12.86 1.55 0.02
CA GLU A 150 -13.90 0.83 -0.72
C GLU A 150 -14.76 1.77 -1.56
N PHE A 151 -15.15 2.92 -0.99
CA PHE A 151 -15.92 3.96 -1.70
C PHE A 151 -15.29 4.37 -3.05
N PHE A 152 -13.97 4.53 -3.11
CA PHE A 152 -13.27 4.88 -4.35
C PHE A 152 -13.11 3.67 -5.27
N ILE A 153 -12.89 2.49 -4.72
CA ILE A 153 -12.75 1.25 -5.48
C ILE A 153 -14.03 0.96 -6.28
N GLN A 154 -15.21 1.15 -5.68
CA GLN A 154 -16.49 0.97 -6.37
C GLN A 154 -16.64 1.92 -7.57
N GLN A 155 -16.10 3.13 -7.49
CA GLN A 155 -16.11 4.10 -8.60
C GLN A 155 -15.08 3.79 -9.68
N PHE A 156 -13.92 3.25 -9.30
CA PHE A 156 -12.80 3.02 -10.22
C PHE A 156 -12.88 1.69 -10.94
N ARG A 157 -13.44 0.65 -10.30
CA ARG A 157 -13.54 -0.70 -10.89
C ARG A 157 -14.35 -0.74 -12.18
N SER A 158 -15.30 0.18 -12.35
CA SER A 158 -16.12 0.30 -13.56
C SER A 158 -15.44 1.12 -14.67
N LYS A 159 -14.46 1.95 -14.32
CA LYS A 159 -13.79 2.88 -15.25
C LYS A 159 -12.46 2.33 -15.78
N ILE A 160 -11.73 1.58 -14.96
CA ILE A 160 -10.38 1.11 -15.29
C ILE A 160 -10.40 -0.42 -15.44
N PRO A 161 -10.17 -0.93 -16.66
CA PRO A 161 -9.98 -2.36 -16.89
C PRO A 161 -8.88 -2.91 -15.98
N LYS A 162 -9.06 -4.13 -15.47
CA LYS A 162 -8.07 -4.82 -14.61
C LYS A 162 -7.78 -4.13 -13.26
N TYR A 163 -8.51 -3.08 -12.86
CA TYR A 163 -8.30 -2.40 -11.57
C TYR A 163 -8.22 -3.37 -10.38
N MET A 164 -9.08 -4.39 -10.36
CA MET A 164 -9.16 -5.35 -9.27
C MET A 164 -7.92 -6.25 -9.15
N LEU A 165 -7.10 -6.39 -10.19
CA LEU A 165 -5.90 -7.23 -10.14
C LEU A 165 -4.87 -6.73 -9.12
N ARG A 166 -4.89 -5.44 -8.77
CA ARG A 166 -4.01 -4.90 -7.72
C ARG A 166 -4.25 -5.51 -6.34
N HIS A 167 -5.42 -6.08 -6.11
CA HIS A 167 -5.77 -6.77 -4.86
C HIS A 167 -5.29 -8.23 -4.85
N LYS A 168 -4.53 -8.70 -5.85
CA LYS A 168 -3.88 -10.03 -5.83
C LYS A 168 -2.60 -10.09 -4.99
N MET A 169 -2.18 -8.95 -4.44
CA MET A 169 -1.13 -8.88 -3.42
C MET A 169 -1.65 -8.15 -2.19
N LYS A 170 -1.04 -8.42 -1.03
CA LYS A 170 -1.22 -7.59 0.16
C LYS A 170 -0.89 -6.13 -0.15
N ALA A 171 -1.65 -5.23 0.44
CA ALA A 171 -1.42 -3.81 0.29
C ALA A 171 -0.11 -3.38 0.97
N GLY A 172 0.58 -2.42 0.38
CA GLY A 172 1.87 -1.91 0.84
C GLY A 172 1.78 -0.63 1.67
N ILE A 173 2.75 -0.44 2.58
CA ILE A 173 3.03 0.88 3.16
C ILE A 173 3.63 1.79 2.06
N THR A 174 4.63 1.25 1.36
CA THR A 174 5.23 1.81 0.15
C THR A 174 5.01 0.89 -1.05
N GLY A 175 5.31 1.37 -2.25
CA GLY A 175 5.13 0.61 -3.48
C GLY A 175 5.73 1.30 -4.70
N TRP A 176 5.88 0.54 -5.78
CA TRP A 176 6.49 1.02 -7.03
C TRP A 176 5.80 2.27 -7.57
N ALA A 177 4.46 2.26 -7.66
CA ALA A 177 3.70 3.43 -8.10
C ALA A 177 3.93 4.67 -7.22
N GLN A 178 4.07 4.49 -5.89
CA GLN A 178 4.32 5.60 -4.97
C GLN A 178 5.70 6.22 -5.20
N ILE A 179 6.75 5.40 -5.33
CA ILE A 179 8.12 5.91 -5.52
C ILE A 179 8.37 6.47 -6.92
N SER A 180 7.56 6.07 -7.91
CA SER A 180 7.56 6.64 -9.26
C SER A 180 6.72 7.91 -9.39
N GLY A 181 6.14 8.42 -8.29
CA GLY A 181 5.43 9.70 -8.26
C GLY A 181 3.93 9.60 -8.56
N TRP A 182 3.38 8.41 -8.78
CA TRP A 182 1.95 8.19 -9.06
C TRP A 182 1.11 8.12 -7.77
N ARG A 183 1.22 9.15 -6.92
CA ARG A 183 0.53 9.29 -5.62
C ARG A 183 -0.43 10.48 -5.64
N GLY A 184 -1.53 10.42 -4.88
CA GLY A 184 -2.44 11.58 -4.76
C GLY A 184 -3.41 11.69 -5.93
N ASN A 185 -3.61 12.92 -6.40
CA ASN A 185 -4.50 13.26 -7.52
C ASN A 185 -3.85 13.08 -8.91
N THR A 186 -2.80 12.26 -9.02
CA THR A 186 -2.17 11.91 -10.30
C THR A 186 -3.02 10.92 -11.10
N SER A 187 -2.68 10.70 -12.38
CA SER A 187 -3.37 9.69 -13.22
C SER A 187 -3.47 8.34 -12.50
N LEU A 188 -4.71 7.87 -12.41
CA LEU A 188 -5.04 6.61 -11.76
C LEU A 188 -4.62 5.43 -12.64
N GLU A 189 -4.74 5.58 -13.96
CA GLU A 189 -4.33 4.59 -14.95
C GLU A 189 -2.84 4.27 -14.83
N LYS A 190 -2.00 5.31 -14.74
CA LYS A 190 -0.56 5.15 -14.52
C LYS A 190 -0.24 4.50 -13.17
N ARG A 191 -0.97 4.85 -12.10
CA ARG A 191 -0.83 4.17 -10.81
C ARG A 191 -1.10 2.67 -10.94
N ILE A 192 -2.19 2.31 -11.62
CA ILE A 192 -2.55 0.89 -11.82
C ILE A 192 -1.51 0.18 -12.67
N GLU A 193 -1.02 0.79 -13.75
CA GLU A 193 0.05 0.22 -14.59
C GLU A 193 1.29 -0.15 -13.76
N TYR A 194 1.74 0.75 -12.87
CA TYR A 194 2.89 0.51 -12.01
C TYR A 194 2.62 -0.51 -10.90
N ASP A 195 1.40 -0.52 -10.33
CA ASP A 195 1.00 -1.54 -9.36
C ASP A 195 0.98 -2.95 -10.00
N LEU A 196 0.45 -3.08 -11.21
CA LEU A 196 0.41 -4.35 -11.95
C LEU A 196 1.82 -4.80 -12.35
N TYR A 197 2.66 -3.87 -12.83
CA TYR A 197 4.06 -4.16 -13.11
C TYR A 197 4.78 -4.72 -11.88
N TYR A 198 4.55 -4.14 -10.71
CA TYR A 198 5.13 -4.65 -9.47
C TYR A 198 4.63 -6.05 -9.11
N ILE A 199 3.34 -6.33 -9.27
CA ILE A 199 2.76 -7.65 -9.01
C ILE A 199 3.33 -8.71 -9.96
N GLU A 200 3.46 -8.38 -11.23
CA GLU A 200 3.93 -9.30 -12.27
C GLU A 200 5.45 -9.56 -12.20
N ASN A 201 6.23 -8.60 -11.72
CA ASN A 201 7.70 -8.69 -11.68
C ASN A 201 8.24 -8.70 -10.25
N TRP A 202 7.42 -9.11 -9.27
CA TRP A 202 7.85 -9.16 -7.88
C TRP A 202 9.08 -10.05 -7.72
N SER A 203 10.07 -9.53 -7.01
CA SER A 203 11.22 -10.26 -6.50
C SER A 203 11.64 -9.65 -5.18
N LEU A 204 12.36 -10.42 -4.35
CA LEU A 204 12.91 -9.89 -3.10
C LEU A 204 13.84 -8.69 -3.35
N TRP A 205 14.63 -8.74 -4.43
CA TRP A 205 15.49 -7.63 -4.82
C TRP A 205 14.70 -6.38 -5.17
N PHE A 206 13.58 -6.53 -5.87
CA PHE A 206 12.72 -5.39 -6.21
C PHE A 206 12.08 -4.77 -4.95
N ASP A 207 11.71 -5.57 -3.96
CA ASP A 207 11.27 -5.05 -2.65
C ASP A 207 12.38 -4.23 -1.96
N LEU A 208 13.62 -4.74 -1.94
CA LEU A 208 14.78 -4.02 -1.37
C LEU A 208 15.04 -2.70 -2.10
N GLU A 209 14.98 -2.69 -3.43
CA GLU A 209 15.13 -1.49 -4.24
C GLU A 209 14.06 -0.45 -3.91
N ILE A 210 12.79 -0.86 -3.85
CA ILE A 210 11.68 0.04 -3.51
C ILE A 210 11.87 0.61 -2.11
N MET A 211 12.27 -0.21 -1.13
CA MET A 211 12.54 0.26 0.24
C MET A 211 13.69 1.29 0.27
N TRP A 212 14.78 1.01 -0.43
CA TRP A 212 15.90 1.96 -0.56
C TRP A 212 15.45 3.29 -1.16
N LEU A 213 14.74 3.23 -2.30
CA LEU A 213 14.19 4.41 -2.96
C LEU A 213 13.17 5.14 -2.10
N THR A 214 12.44 4.44 -1.22
CA THR A 214 11.48 5.05 -0.29
C THR A 214 12.18 5.93 0.75
N ILE A 215 13.36 5.53 1.24
CA ILE A 215 14.14 6.35 2.19
C ILE A 215 14.53 7.68 1.54
N TRP A 216 14.98 7.64 0.28
CA TRP A 216 15.47 8.84 -0.42
C TRP A 216 14.37 9.70 -1.05
N ARG A 217 13.34 9.08 -1.62
CA ARG A 217 12.28 9.76 -2.40
C ARG A 217 10.94 9.84 -1.68
N GLY A 218 10.66 8.92 -0.76
CA GLY A 218 9.36 8.80 -0.07
C GLY A 218 9.21 9.68 1.16
N LEU A 219 10.32 10.08 1.81
CA LEU A 219 10.30 10.94 3.00
C LEU A 219 10.04 12.42 2.67
N VAL A 220 10.32 12.86 1.43
CA VAL A 220 10.06 14.23 0.96
C VAL A 220 8.86 14.23 0.02
N ASN A 221 7.65 14.25 0.59
CA ASN A 221 6.42 14.25 -0.21
C ASN A 221 6.17 15.61 -0.87
N LYS A 222 6.37 15.70 -2.19
CA LYS A 222 5.91 16.86 -2.99
C LYS A 222 4.38 16.91 -3.19
N HIS A 223 3.69 15.78 -2.98
CA HIS A 223 2.26 15.62 -3.23
C HIS A 223 1.43 15.16 -2.01
N ALA A 224 2.01 15.21 -0.80
CA ALA A 224 1.23 15.02 0.43
C ALA A 224 0.54 16.35 0.76
N TYR A 225 -0.68 16.51 0.22
CA TYR A 225 -1.53 17.65 0.52
C TYR A 225 -2.32 17.41 1.81
#